data_AF-A0A534MSM8-F1
#
_entry.id   AF-A0A534MSM8-F1
#
_cell.length_a   1.000
_cell.length_b   1.000
_cell.length_c   1.000
_cell.angle_alpha   90.00
_cell.angle_beta   90.00
_cell.angle_gamma   90.00
#
_symmetry.space_group_name_H-M   'P 1'
#
loop_
_entity.id
_entity.type
_entity.pdbx_description
1 polymer ?
#
loop_
_entity_poly.entity_id
_entity_poly.type
_entity_poly.pdbx_seq_one_letter_code
_entity_poly.pdbx_strand_id
1 'polypeptide(L)'
;MARLGRRAVDALRAYLLLRGPATAQDLRGSLHLSRAETYQVVRKAAARGLIKVVAHVHTDDNHRSQAWDVDSPDGELLWRRQEQHIRGRYCTCLPVGPRDGRTEEA
;
A
#
# COMPACT_ATOMS: atom_id res chain seq x y z
N MET A 1 -19.62 -14.81 -3.80
CA MET A 1 -18.22 -14.36 -3.57
C MET A 1 -18.03 -12.86 -3.30
N ALA A 2 -19.02 -11.98 -3.55
CA ALA A 2 -18.86 -10.52 -3.37
C ALA A 2 -18.72 -10.04 -1.90
N ARG A 3 -19.31 -10.74 -0.92
CA ARG A 3 -19.29 -10.34 0.50
C ARG A 3 -17.90 -10.46 1.15
N LEU A 4 -17.11 -11.47 0.77
CA LEU A 4 -15.73 -11.66 1.26
C LEU A 4 -14.83 -10.52 0.80
N GLY A 5 -14.98 -10.08 -0.46
CA GLY A 5 -14.18 -8.99 -1.02
C GLY A 5 -14.43 -7.63 -0.37
N ARG A 6 -15.65 -7.34 0.11
CA ARG A 6 -15.93 -6.07 0.81
C ARG A 6 -15.35 -6.09 2.23
N ARG A 7 -15.58 -7.16 3.00
CA ARG A 7 -15.03 -7.31 4.36
C ARG A 7 -13.49 -7.26 4.39
N ALA A 8 -12.84 -7.90 3.43
CA ALA A 8 -11.37 -7.90 3.36
C ALA A 8 -10.81 -6.50 2.99
N VAL A 9 -11.50 -5.74 2.14
CA VAL A 9 -11.12 -4.35 1.82
C VAL A 9 -11.33 -3.43 3.01
N ASP A 10 -12.43 -3.59 3.75
CA ASP A 10 -12.69 -2.81 4.97
C ASP A 10 -11.66 -3.12 6.07
N ALA A 11 -11.30 -4.41 6.24
CA ALA A 11 -10.27 -4.85 7.17
C ALA A 11 -8.88 -4.31 6.79
N LEU A 12 -8.54 -4.33 5.49
CA LEU A 12 -7.32 -3.69 4.98
C LEU A 12 -7.29 -2.21 5.32
N ARG A 13 -8.37 -1.47 5.06
CA ARG A 13 -8.44 -0.03 5.36
C ARG A 13 -8.30 0.23 6.85
N ALA A 14 -9.03 -0.51 7.69
CA ALA A 14 -8.93 -0.39 9.15
C ALA A 14 -7.51 -0.67 9.66
N TYR A 15 -6.83 -1.68 9.10
CA TYR A 15 -5.45 -1.99 9.43
C TYR A 15 -4.52 -0.81 9.12
N LEU A 16 -4.61 -0.25 7.92
CA LEU A 16 -3.76 0.88 7.50
C LEU A 16 -4.03 2.14 8.33
N LEU A 17 -5.29 2.42 8.67
CA LEU A 17 -5.65 3.52 9.58
C LEU A 17 -4.99 3.38 10.95
N LEU A 18 -4.89 2.16 11.47
CA LEU A 18 -4.37 1.89 12.82
C LEU A 18 -2.84 1.77 12.84
N ARG A 19 -2.25 1.11 11.84
CA ARG A 19 -0.83 0.69 11.82
C ARG A 19 0.03 1.53 10.89
N GLY A 20 -0.57 2.34 10.03
CA GLY A 20 0.12 3.10 8.99
C GLY A 20 0.45 2.24 7.76
N PRO A 21 1.41 2.71 6.94
CA PRO A 21 1.77 2.05 5.69
C PRO A 21 2.21 0.60 5.88
N ALA A 22 1.85 -0.27 4.94
CA ALA A 22 2.16 -1.69 5.03
C ALA A 22 2.49 -2.30 3.68
N THR A 23 3.39 -3.30 3.68
CA THR A 23 3.66 -4.10 2.48
C THR A 23 2.65 -5.23 2.33
N ALA A 24 2.62 -5.88 1.16
CA ALA A 24 1.79 -7.05 0.93
C ALA A 24 2.13 -8.20 1.90
N GLN A 25 3.37 -8.27 2.39
CA GLN A 25 3.77 -9.28 3.39
C GLN A 25 3.17 -8.99 4.76
N ASP A 26 3.21 -7.74 5.22
CA ASP A 26 2.64 -7.33 6.51
C ASP A 26 1.10 -7.53 6.51
N LEU A 27 0.46 -7.17 5.40
CA LEU A 27 -0.98 -7.36 5.17
C LEU A 27 -1.35 -8.83 5.12
N ARG A 28 -0.55 -9.68 4.49
CA ARG A 28 -0.78 -11.14 4.45
C ARG A 28 -0.81 -11.73 5.85
N GLY A 29 0.18 -11.41 6.67
CA GLY A 29 0.28 -11.91 8.04
C GLY A 29 -0.87 -11.43 8.92
N SER A 30 -1.30 -10.18 8.73
CA SER A 30 -2.31 -9.55 9.58
C SER A 30 -3.75 -9.85 9.17
N LEU A 31 -4.01 -10.06 7.87
CA LEU A 31 -5.35 -10.36 7.34
C LEU A 31 -5.61 -11.86 7.20
N HIS A 32 -4.63 -12.72 7.51
CA HIS A 32 -4.69 -14.19 7.36
C HIS A 32 -5.12 -14.65 5.95
N LEU A 33 -4.68 -13.91 4.93
CA LEU A 33 -4.98 -14.19 3.52
C LEU A 33 -3.83 -14.97 2.86
N SER A 34 -4.12 -15.71 1.80
CA SER A 34 -3.08 -16.19 0.90
C SER A 34 -2.41 -15.02 0.15
N ARG A 35 -1.21 -15.24 -0.41
CA ARG A 35 -0.52 -14.23 -1.22
C ARG A 35 -1.42 -13.71 -2.36
N ALA A 36 -2.08 -14.61 -3.09
CA ALA A 36 -2.94 -14.24 -4.21
C ALA A 36 -4.13 -13.38 -3.76
N GLU A 37 -4.76 -13.75 -2.64
CA GLU A 37 -5.88 -13.01 -2.07
C GLU A 37 -5.45 -11.63 -1.58
N THR A 38 -4.31 -11.51 -0.90
CA THR A 38 -3.76 -10.20 -0.48
C THR A 38 -3.60 -9.26 -1.66
N TYR A 39 -2.97 -9.72 -2.76
CA TYR A 39 -2.82 -8.89 -3.96
C TYR A 39 -4.17 -8.56 -4.63
N GLN A 40 -5.14 -9.48 -4.62
CA GLN A 40 -6.47 -9.18 -5.14
C GLN A 40 -7.19 -8.12 -4.30
N VAL A 41 -7.09 -8.17 -2.98
CA VAL A 41 -7.70 -7.19 -2.06
C VAL A 41 -7.04 -5.82 -2.23
N VAL A 42 -5.71 -5.78 -2.29
CA VAL A 42 -4.94 -4.55 -2.55
C VAL A 42 -5.35 -3.92 -3.88
N ARG A 43 -5.38 -4.71 -4.98
CA ARG A 43 -5.81 -4.19 -6.30
C ARG A 43 -7.24 -3.66 -6.27
N LYS A 44 -8.16 -4.35 -5.58
CA LYS A 44 -9.56 -3.91 -5.43
C LYS A 44 -9.67 -2.62 -4.61
N ALA A 45 -8.89 -2.47 -3.56
CA ALA A 45 -8.88 -1.27 -2.73
C ALA A 45 -8.27 -0.08 -3.48
N ALA A 46 -7.17 -0.29 -4.20
CA ALA A 46 -6.51 0.73 -5.02
C ALA A 46 -7.41 1.19 -6.17
N ALA A 47 -8.05 0.26 -6.89
CA ALA A 47 -8.99 0.58 -7.97
C ALA A 47 -10.23 1.36 -7.50
N ARG A 48 -10.52 1.36 -6.19
CA ARG A 48 -11.59 2.13 -5.56
C ARG A 48 -11.11 3.46 -4.98
N GLY A 49 -9.83 3.81 -5.13
CA GLY A 49 -9.25 5.01 -4.53
C GLY A 49 -9.24 5.00 -3.00
N LEU A 50 -9.22 3.82 -2.37
CA LEU A 50 -9.21 3.71 -0.90
C LEU A 50 -7.79 3.72 -0.33
N ILE A 51 -6.82 3.29 -1.14
CA ILE A 51 -5.41 3.20 -0.78
C ILE A 51 -4.55 3.62 -1.97
N LYS A 52 -3.33 4.07 -1.70
CA LYS A 52 -2.31 4.35 -2.71
C LYS A 52 -0.95 3.86 -2.27
N VAL A 53 -0.06 3.67 -3.24
CA VAL A 53 1.35 3.40 -2.94
C VAL A 53 1.96 4.68 -2.38
N VAL A 54 2.64 4.58 -1.24
CA VAL A 54 3.29 5.73 -0.59
C VAL A 54 4.79 5.60 -0.49
N ALA A 55 5.33 4.38 -0.54
CA ALA A 55 6.77 4.15 -0.42
C ALA A 55 7.19 2.81 -1.04
N HIS A 56 8.49 2.69 -1.30
CA HIS A 56 9.17 1.41 -1.48
C HIS A 56 9.80 0.97 -0.15
N VAL A 57 9.88 -0.33 0.11
CA VAL A 57 10.53 -0.92 1.28
C VAL A 57 11.81 -1.63 0.85
N HIS A 58 12.91 -1.34 1.55
CA HIS A 58 14.16 -2.07 1.38
C HIS A 58 14.00 -3.46 1.99
N THR A 59 14.20 -4.48 1.16
CA THR A 59 14.51 -5.82 1.61
C THR A 59 15.91 -6.14 1.09
N ASP A 60 16.71 -6.86 1.87
CA ASP A 60 18.14 -7.12 1.63
C ASP A 60 18.47 -7.60 0.21
N ASP A 61 17.49 -8.18 -0.52
CA ASP A 61 17.68 -8.73 -1.86
C ASP A 61 17.07 -7.95 -3.04
N ASN A 62 16.29 -6.87 -2.85
CA ASN A 62 15.80 -6.04 -3.97
C ASN A 62 14.89 -4.87 -3.53
N HIS A 63 14.96 -3.74 -4.25
CA HIS A 63 14.05 -2.59 -4.12
C HIS A 63 12.66 -2.82 -4.76
N ARG A 64 11.90 -3.84 -4.34
CA ARG A 64 10.66 -4.20 -5.08
C ARG A 64 9.38 -4.26 -4.27
N SER A 65 9.44 -4.20 -2.95
CA SER A 65 8.23 -4.24 -2.13
C SER A 65 7.61 -2.86 -2.01
N GLN A 66 6.39 -2.69 -2.53
CA GLN A 66 5.60 -1.48 -2.36
C GLN A 66 4.93 -1.50 -0.99
N ALA A 67 4.79 -0.30 -0.40
CA ALA A 67 3.96 -0.05 0.78
C ALA A 67 2.76 0.80 0.38
N TRP A 68 1.59 0.43 0.88
CA TRP A 68 0.33 1.13 0.66
C TRP A 68 -0.14 1.79 1.94
N ASP A 69 -0.80 2.94 1.81
CA ASP A 69 -1.51 3.63 2.89
C ASP A 69 -2.88 4.11 2.39
N VAL A 70 -3.74 4.53 3.31
CA VAL A 70 -5.07 5.07 2.99
C VAL A 70 -4.93 6.32 2.11
N ASP A 71 -5.71 6.34 1.03
CA ASP A 71 -5.83 7.53 0.20
C ASP A 71 -6.87 8.47 0.82
N SER A 72 -6.40 9.47 1.55
CA SER A 72 -7.24 10.50 2.17
C SER A 72 -7.13 11.82 1.38
N PRO A 73 -8.25 12.51 1.12
CA PRO A 73 -8.26 13.81 0.46
C PRO A 73 -7.63 14.91 1.33
N ASP A 74 -7.54 14.71 2.66
CA ASP A 74 -7.01 15.71 3.59
C ASP A 74 -5.49 15.92 3.46
N GLY A 75 -4.80 15.26 2.51
CA GLY A 75 -3.39 15.45 2.21
C GLY A 75 -2.43 15.00 3.31
N GLU A 76 -2.93 14.84 4.53
CA GLU A 76 -2.33 14.17 5.67
C GLU A 76 -2.41 12.67 5.45
N LEU A 77 -1.62 12.23 4.50
CA LEU A 77 -0.97 10.92 4.54
C LEU A 77 -0.71 10.57 6.02
N LEU A 78 -1.45 9.62 6.58
CA LEU A 78 -1.40 9.33 8.02
C LEU A 78 0.03 8.98 8.47
N TRP A 79 0.87 8.50 7.55
CA TRP A 79 2.30 8.31 7.75
C TRP A 79 3.10 9.59 8.07
N ARG A 80 2.70 10.76 7.56
CA ARG A 80 3.32 12.05 7.94
C ARG A 80 3.05 12.40 9.40
N ARG A 81 1.92 11.95 9.98
CA ARG A 81 1.62 12.14 11.41
C ARG A 81 2.51 11.27 12.34
N GLN A 82 3.24 10.30 11.80
CA GLN A 82 4.17 9.41 12.53
C GLN A 82 5.59 9.40 11.94
N GLU A 83 6.08 10.55 11.42
CA GLU A 83 7.40 10.70 10.76
C GLU A 83 8.60 10.12 11.54
N GLN A 84 8.46 9.85 12.84
CA GLN A 84 9.52 9.29 13.69
C GLN A 84 9.64 7.75 13.61
N HIS A 85 8.64 7.01 13.11
CA HIS A 85 8.65 5.53 13.08
C HIS A 85 9.07 4.91 11.73
N ILE A 86 9.29 5.74 10.70
CA ILE A 86 9.48 5.31 9.30
C ILE A 86 10.95 5.39 8.86
N ARG A 87 11.80 6.09 9.63
CA ARG A 87 13.24 6.22 9.38
C ARG A 87 13.95 4.89 9.69
N GLY A 88 13.95 3.98 8.71
CA GLY A 88 14.72 2.73 8.76
C GLY A 88 14.24 1.66 7.77
N ARG A 89 12.91 1.54 7.55
CA ARG A 89 12.33 0.47 6.70
C ARG A 89 11.89 0.93 5.31
N TYR A 90 11.56 2.20 5.15
CA TYR A 90 10.97 2.75 3.92
C TYR A 90 11.98 3.62 3.18
N CYS A 91 12.16 3.42 1.87
CA CYS A 91 12.97 4.33 1.07
C CYS A 91 12.27 5.69 0.97
N THR A 92 13.07 6.77 1.02
CA THR A 92 12.67 8.12 0.59
C THR A 92 12.47 8.23 -0.92
N CYS A 93 12.81 7.18 -1.67
CA CYS A 93 12.40 6.93 -3.03
C CYS A 93 10.87 6.76 -3.06
N LEU A 94 10.12 7.87 -2.97
CA LEU A 94 8.70 7.85 -3.26
C LEU A 94 8.52 7.23 -4.65
N PRO A 95 7.49 6.38 -4.88
CA PRO A 95 7.17 5.95 -6.23
C PRO A 95 6.84 7.21 -7.03
N VAL A 96 7.77 7.65 -7.87
CA VAL A 96 7.49 8.67 -8.88
C VAL A 96 6.37 8.08 -9.72
N GLY A 97 5.21 8.73 -9.73
CA GLY A 97 4.02 8.24 -10.42
C GLY A 97 4.22 8.13 -11.94
N PRO A 98 3.15 7.74 -12.63
CA PRO A 98 2.95 6.40 -13.16
C PRO A 98 4.02 6.01 -14.21
N ARG A 99 4.33 4.71 -14.29
CA ARG A 99 4.74 4.11 -15.58
C ARG A 99 3.52 4.12 -16.51
N ASP A 100 3.13 5.29 -16.98
CA ASP A 100 2.37 5.40 -18.21
C ASP A 100 3.34 5.00 -19.33
N GLY A 101 3.06 3.87 -19.96
CA GLY A 101 3.86 3.32 -21.06
C GLY A 101 3.69 4.11 -22.36
N ARG A 102 3.86 5.43 -22.31
CA ARG A 102 4.04 6.29 -23.49
C ARG A 102 5.04 7.39 -23.18
N THR A 103 6.28 7.14 -23.55
CA THR A 103 7.08 8.21 -24.10
C THR A 103 6.99 8.02 -25.61
N GLU A 104 6.13 8.84 -26.22
CA GLU A 104 6.22 9.13 -27.64
C GLU A 104 7.65 9.60 -27.91
N GLU A 105 8.29 8.90 -28.84
CA GLU A 105 9.60 9.26 -29.37
C GLU A 105 9.49 10.66 -30.01
N ALA A 106 10.35 11.56 -29.56
CA ALA A 106 10.74 12.78 -30.27
C ALA A 106 12.26 12.75 -30.45
#